data_AF-A0A6B3EJZ7-F1
#
_entry.id   AF-A0A6B3EJZ7-F1
#
_cell.length_a   1.000
_cell.length_b   1.000
_cell.length_c   1.000
_cell.angle_alpha   90.00
_cell.angle_beta   90.00
_cell.angle_gamma   90.00
#
_symmetry.space_group_name_H-M   'P 1'
#
loop_
_entity.id
_entity.type
_entity.pdbx_description
1 polymer ?
#
loop_
_entity_poly.entity_id
_entity_poly.type
_entity_poly.pdbx_seq_one_letter_code
_entity_poly.pdbx_strand_id
1 'polypeptide(L)'
;GAKTVNGVSYDSPTYDDSTVTGIGIDKAAQVWFKALSEYMTSTTDYADAREATLSAAGDLYGADSAEYQAVDAAWAAINVS
;
A
#
# COMPACT_ATOMS: atom_id res chain seq x y z
N GLY A 1 -6.50 12.11 4.51
CA GLY A 1 -6.43 13.41 5.20
C GLY A 1 -7.34 14.43 4.55
N ALA A 2 -7.59 15.51 5.28
CA ALA A 2 -8.53 16.57 4.88
C ALA A 2 -8.13 17.23 3.55
N LYS A 3 -9.07 17.28 2.60
CA LYS A 3 -8.95 17.94 1.30
C LYS A 3 -10.28 18.54 0.86
N THR A 4 -10.24 19.70 0.22
CA THR A 4 -11.44 20.28 -0.42
C THR A 4 -11.35 20.10 -1.93
N VAL A 5 -12.36 19.46 -2.53
CA VAL A 5 -12.46 19.27 -3.99
C VAL A 5 -13.79 19.86 -4.46
N ASN A 6 -13.75 20.83 -5.37
CA ASN A 6 -14.94 21.50 -5.91
C ASN A 6 -15.89 22.05 -4.82
N GLY A 7 -15.33 22.57 -3.71
CA GLY A 7 -16.10 23.11 -2.58
C GLY A 7 -16.63 22.05 -1.60
N VAL A 8 -16.41 20.76 -1.85
CA VAL A 8 -16.76 19.68 -0.93
C VAL A 8 -15.54 19.33 -0.08
N SER A 9 -15.71 19.38 1.24
CA SER A 9 -14.69 18.93 2.20
C SER A 9 -14.74 17.41 2.35
N TYR A 10 -13.62 16.76 2.08
CA TYR A 10 -13.40 15.35 2.31
C TYR A 10 -12.35 15.21 3.40
N ASP A 11 -12.64 14.42 4.42
CA ASP A 11 -11.62 13.94 5.33
C ASP A 11 -11.69 12.42 5.41
N SER A 12 -10.53 11.80 5.34
CA SER A 12 -10.37 10.34 5.33
C SER A 12 -9.06 10.08 6.05
N PRO A 13 -9.06 10.14 7.40
CA PRO A 13 -7.87 9.87 8.19
C PRO A 13 -7.46 8.41 8.01
N THR A 14 -6.18 8.12 8.27
CA THR A 14 -5.73 6.75 8.42
C THR A 14 -6.21 6.20 9.77
N TYR A 15 -6.17 4.89 9.95
CA TYR A 15 -6.54 4.24 11.21
C TYR A 15 -5.75 4.77 12.42
N ASP A 16 -4.50 5.17 12.19
CA ASP A 16 -3.52 5.56 13.20
C ASP A 16 -3.13 7.05 13.14
N ASP A 17 -3.89 7.87 12.42
CA ASP A 17 -3.60 9.30 12.14
C ASP A 17 -2.24 9.60 11.47
N SER A 18 -1.54 8.57 10.98
CA SER A 18 -0.31 8.71 10.21
C SER A 18 -0.53 9.33 8.82
N THR A 19 0.59 9.72 8.19
CA THR A 19 0.60 10.22 6.81
C THR A 19 1.23 9.19 5.88
N VAL A 20 0.54 8.84 4.79
CA VAL A 20 1.08 7.97 3.74
C VAL A 20 1.58 8.81 2.57
N THR A 21 2.86 8.67 2.23
CA THR A 21 3.43 9.26 1.01
C THR A 21 3.31 8.28 -0.13
N GLY A 22 2.60 8.66 -1.21
CA GLY A 22 2.38 7.79 -2.36
C GLY A 22 3.63 7.61 -3.23
N ILE A 23 3.77 6.42 -3.82
CA ILE A 23 4.89 6.05 -4.71
C ILE A 23 4.60 6.31 -6.20
N GLY A 24 3.42 6.84 -6.51
CA GLY A 24 2.91 7.00 -7.89
C GLY A 24 2.20 5.75 -8.40
N ILE A 25 1.25 5.94 -9.32
CA ILE A 25 0.34 4.87 -9.79
C ILE A 25 1.07 3.77 -10.56
N ASP A 26 2.08 4.11 -11.35
CA ASP A 26 2.82 3.12 -12.15
C ASP A 26 3.60 2.14 -11.26
N LYS A 27 4.25 2.64 -10.21
CA LYS A 27 4.96 1.80 -9.24
C LYS A 27 4.00 0.94 -8.42
N ALA A 28 2.89 1.54 -7.98
CA ALA A 28 1.85 0.82 -7.25
C ALA A 28 1.25 -0.32 -8.11
N ALA A 29 1.01 -0.07 -9.40
CA ALA A 29 0.52 -1.07 -10.33
C ALA A 29 1.52 -2.22 -10.51
N GLN A 30 2.83 -1.94 -10.59
CA GLN A 30 3.86 -2.98 -10.68
C GLN A 30 3.90 -3.87 -9.43
N VAL A 31 3.83 -3.27 -8.23
CA VAL A 31 3.78 -4.02 -6.96
C VAL A 31 2.56 -4.94 -6.93
N TRP A 32 1.37 -4.40 -7.19
CA TRP A 32 0.14 -5.20 -7.16
C TRP A 32 0.12 -6.28 -8.23
N PHE A 33 0.58 -5.99 -9.45
CA PHE A 33 0.64 -6.97 -10.52
C PHE A 33 1.54 -8.15 -10.14
N LYS A 34 2.76 -7.88 -9.66
CA LYS A 34 3.69 -8.92 -9.21
C LYS A 34 3.15 -9.69 -8.00
N ALA A 35 2.57 -8.98 -7.02
CA ALA A 35 1.93 -9.57 -5.85
C ALA A 35 0.87 -10.62 -6.26
N LEU A 36 -0.04 -10.21 -7.13
CA LEU A 36 -1.14 -11.04 -7.65
C LEU A 36 -0.65 -12.23 -8.48
N SER A 37 0.39 -12.05 -9.30
CA SER A 37 0.84 -13.11 -10.22
C SER A 37 1.77 -14.13 -9.59
N GLU A 38 2.49 -13.78 -8.53
CA GLU A 38 3.58 -14.62 -8.00
C GLU A 38 3.41 -15.07 -6.55
N TYR A 39 2.68 -14.32 -5.71
CA TYR A 39 2.59 -14.64 -4.27
C TYR A 39 1.16 -14.88 -3.77
N MET A 40 0.14 -14.30 -4.42
CA MET A 40 -1.25 -14.48 -4.00
C MET A 40 -1.87 -15.76 -4.57
N THR A 41 -2.84 -16.31 -3.84
CA THR A 41 -3.62 -17.50 -4.20
C THR A 41 -5.12 -17.20 -4.11
N SER A 42 -5.97 -18.18 -4.44
CA SER A 42 -7.43 -18.01 -4.34
C SER A 42 -7.94 -17.83 -2.90
N THR A 43 -7.12 -18.09 -1.89
CA THR A 43 -7.48 -17.95 -0.46
C THR A 43 -6.77 -16.80 0.24
N THR A 44 -6.01 -15.97 -0.48
CA THR A 44 -5.31 -14.81 0.09
C THR A 44 -6.30 -13.87 0.77
N ASP A 45 -6.09 -13.61 2.05
CA ASP A 45 -6.80 -12.59 2.81
C ASP A 45 -6.00 -11.27 2.89
N TYR A 46 -6.43 -10.33 3.74
CA TYR A 46 -5.73 -9.04 3.86
C TYR A 46 -4.34 -9.14 4.50
N ALA A 47 -4.14 -10.02 5.47
CA ALA A 47 -2.82 -10.19 6.09
C ALA A 47 -1.84 -10.81 5.08
N ASP A 48 -2.28 -11.85 4.37
CA ASP A 48 -1.50 -12.48 3.31
C ASP A 48 -1.21 -11.51 2.15
N ALA A 49 -2.18 -10.66 1.79
CA ALA A 49 -2.01 -9.65 0.76
C ALA A 49 -0.97 -8.58 1.15
N ARG A 50 -0.89 -8.23 2.43
CA ARG A 50 0.18 -7.37 2.95
C ARG A 50 1.55 -8.01 2.75
N GLU A 51 1.74 -9.24 3.19
CA GLU A 51 3.01 -9.95 3.02
C GLU A 51 3.40 -10.10 1.54
N ALA A 52 2.44 -10.43 0.67
CA ALA A 52 2.66 -10.56 -0.77
C ALA A 52 3.09 -9.24 -1.42
N THR A 53 2.45 -8.12 -1.07
CA THR A 53 2.80 -6.81 -1.65
C THR A 53 4.11 -6.26 -1.09
N LEU A 54 4.45 -6.53 0.17
CA LEU A 54 5.78 -6.22 0.73
C LEU A 54 6.89 -7.04 0.07
N SER A 55 6.67 -8.33 -0.15
CA SER A 55 7.60 -9.19 -0.88
C SER A 55 7.81 -8.70 -2.31
N ALA A 56 6.72 -8.36 -3.01
CA ALA A 56 6.78 -7.80 -4.36
C ALA A 56 7.53 -6.45 -4.41
N ALA A 57 7.30 -5.56 -3.45
CA ALA A 57 8.02 -4.28 -3.36
C ALA A 57 9.51 -4.49 -3.05
N GLY A 58 9.83 -5.44 -2.16
CA GLY A 58 11.20 -5.83 -1.83
C GLY A 58 11.96 -6.36 -3.05
N ASP A 59 11.32 -7.19 -3.87
CA ASP A 59 11.92 -7.75 -5.08
C ASP A 59 12.09 -6.73 -6.20
N LEU A 60 11.17 -5.77 -6.34
CA LEU A 60 11.22 -4.75 -7.39
C LEU A 60 12.18 -3.59 -7.06
N TYR A 61 12.23 -3.18 -5.79
CA TYR A 61 12.88 -1.93 -5.39
C TYR A 61 13.90 -2.09 -4.25
N GLY A 62 13.88 -3.22 -3.54
CA GLY A 62 14.69 -3.49 -2.34
C GLY A 62 13.90 -3.32 -1.05
N ALA A 63 14.24 -4.09 -0.01
CA ALA A 63 13.54 -4.06 1.29
C ALA A 63 13.71 -2.72 2.05
N ASP A 64 14.81 -2.00 1.81
CA ASP A 64 15.07 -0.68 2.41
C ASP A 64 14.59 0.49 1.51
N SER A 65 13.83 0.20 0.45
CA SER A 65 13.37 1.22 -0.50
C SER A 65 12.23 2.07 0.05
N ALA A 66 12.08 3.27 -0.49
CA ALA A 66 10.94 4.13 -0.17
C ALA A 66 9.61 3.46 -0.58
N GLU A 67 9.63 2.62 -1.61
CA GLU A 67 8.48 1.86 -2.08
C GLU A 67 8.04 0.81 -1.08
N TYR A 68 8.96 0.03 -0.54
CA TYR A 68 8.66 -0.95 0.51
C TYR A 68 8.05 -0.27 1.73
N GLN A 69 8.69 0.79 2.22
CA GLN A 69 8.22 1.54 3.39
C GLN A 69 6.84 2.20 3.16
N ALA A 70 6.57 2.69 1.96
CA ALA A 70 5.28 3.26 1.62
C ALA A 70 4.17 2.20 1.50
N VAL A 71 4.48 1.00 0.99
CA VAL A 71 3.53 -0.13 0.98
C VAL A 71 3.21 -0.57 2.40
N ASP A 72 4.23 -0.67 3.26
CA ASP A 72 4.04 -1.01 4.67
C ASP A 72 3.14 0.00 5.39
N ALA A 73 3.45 1.30 5.25
CA ALA A 73 2.65 2.38 5.82
C ALA A 73 1.21 2.40 5.28
N ALA A 74 0.99 2.06 4.00
CA ALA A 74 -0.34 2.02 3.41
C ALA A 74 -1.23 0.90 4.02
N TRP A 75 -0.64 -0.25 4.37
CA TRP A 75 -1.38 -1.30 5.07
C TRP A 75 -1.67 -0.96 6.53
N ALA A 76 -0.68 -0.41 7.24
CA ALA A 76 -0.87 0.07 8.62
C ALA A 76 -1.99 1.13 8.69
N ALA A 77 -2.04 2.03 7.70
CA ALA A 77 -3.05 3.07 7.59
C ALA A 77 -4.51 2.55 7.48
N ILE A 78 -4.72 1.29 7.12
CA ILE A 78 -6.04 0.65 7.05
C ILE A 78 -6.24 -0.44 8.11
N ASN A 79 -5.41 -0.43 9.16
CA ASN A 79 -5.44 -1.37 10.28
C ASN A 79 -5.14 -2.83 9.88
N VAL A 80 -4.14 -3.02 9.01
CA VAL A 80 -3.61 -4.34 8.66
C VAL A 80 -2.12 -4.33 8.94
N SER A 81 -1.68 -5.15 9.89
CA SER A 81 -0.31 -5.21 10.41
C SER A 81 0.31 -6.57 10.16
#